data_AF-A0A8D8NUT2-F1
#
_entry.id   AF-A0A8D8NUT2-F1
#
_cell.length_a   1.000
_cell.length_b   1.000
_cell.length_c   1.000
_cell.angle_alpha   90.00
_cell.angle_beta   90.00
_cell.angle_gamma   90.00
#
_symmetry.space_group_name_H-M   'P 1'
#
loop_
_entity.id
_entity.type
_entity.pdbx_description
1 polymer ?
#
loop_
_entity_poly.entity_id
_entity_poly.type
_entity_poly.pdbx_seq_one_letter_code
_entity_poly.pdbx_strand_id
1 'polypeptide(L)'
;MIQAATSEVTIHYNKLHADPTQGETLDIVLKKMKHRLVERMSSSTADTLGLSRAILCNDSLVKRLQELERTESMYKGLVEHAKRMLKAHFDVLQTYQQFGNIFAAISVREPQPRASEAFRIFSELHRNLEKDGIKMIKSLKPILADMGTYLHKAIPDTKLTVKRYADAKFTYLSYCLKIKEMDDEEHSYAAIQEPLYRVETGNYEYRLILRCRQEARVKFAKLRSDVLEKIELLECKHARDLASQLRKFIQGLSTLASETVERLESIPNLFPIEVDLKASAFQYKSALKFQPEEELEEEVHQAEEAIEIPPAKSSNGGRDTIDELLAGFEEIDLNKSSAASAAESNNDLLVELGLADIDLSAGASTMGANLLEDPLIPDLGDF
;
A
#
# COMPACT_ATOMS: atom_id res chain seq x y z
N MET A 1 16.09 -70.62 -10.19
CA MET A 1 16.72 -71.34 -9.06
C MET A 1 15.95 -71.21 -7.76
N ILE A 2 15.62 -70.00 -7.27
CA ILE A 2 14.83 -69.86 -6.02
C ILE A 2 13.37 -70.32 -6.20
N GLN A 3 12.73 -69.98 -7.32
CA GLN A 3 11.34 -70.35 -7.62
C GLN A 3 11.12 -71.86 -7.87
N ALA A 4 12.19 -72.63 -8.02
CA ALA A 4 12.14 -74.08 -8.28
C ALA A 4 12.49 -74.91 -7.04
N ALA A 5 12.70 -74.27 -5.88
CA ALA A 5 13.08 -74.96 -4.66
C ALA A 5 11.86 -75.66 -4.03
N THR A 6 11.99 -76.97 -3.80
CA THR A 6 10.98 -77.83 -3.16
C THR A 6 11.12 -77.91 -1.63
N SER A 7 12.21 -77.37 -1.08
CA SER A 7 12.51 -77.31 0.35
C SER A 7 12.67 -75.87 0.84
N GLU A 8 12.72 -75.68 2.17
CA GLU A 8 12.88 -74.36 2.80
C GLU A 8 14.17 -73.67 2.32
N VAL A 9 14.04 -72.43 1.84
CA VAL A 9 15.16 -71.61 1.35
C VAL A 9 15.46 -70.52 2.38
N THR A 10 16.58 -70.64 3.07
CA THR A 10 17.07 -69.59 3.97
C THR A 10 17.95 -68.62 3.17
N ILE A 11 17.51 -67.36 3.03
CA ILE A 11 18.28 -66.31 2.36
C ILE A 11 19.00 -65.48 3.41
N HIS A 12 20.32 -65.65 3.46
CA HIS A 12 21.20 -64.75 4.20
C HIS A 12 21.57 -63.57 3.31
N TYR A 13 21.31 -62.35 3.77
CA TYR A 13 21.73 -61.13 3.07
C TYR A 13 22.38 -60.18 4.06
N ASN A 14 23.40 -59.45 3.59
CA ASN A 14 24.00 -58.38 4.35
C ASN A 14 23.10 -57.15 4.29
N LYS A 15 22.58 -56.73 5.45
CA LYS A 15 21.84 -55.48 5.56
C LYS A 15 22.81 -54.32 5.37
N LEU A 16 22.60 -53.51 4.34
CA LEU A 16 23.39 -52.31 4.14
C LEU A 16 23.13 -51.31 5.29
N HIS A 17 24.16 -51.01 6.06
CA HIS A 17 24.20 -49.85 6.94
C HIS A 17 24.64 -48.62 6.13
N ALA A 18 23.88 -48.30 5.09
CA ALA A 18 24.06 -47.06 4.34
C ALA A 18 23.63 -45.89 5.22
N ASP A 19 24.58 -45.04 5.60
CA ASP A 19 24.35 -43.74 6.19
C ASP A 19 23.87 -42.78 5.09
N PRO A 20 22.61 -42.28 5.14
CA PRO A 20 22.07 -41.38 4.12
C PRO A 20 22.88 -40.09 3.94
N THR A 21 23.64 -39.66 4.94
CA THR A 21 24.51 -38.48 4.84
C THR A 21 25.60 -38.65 3.79
N GLN A 22 26.05 -39.89 3.55
CA GLN A 22 27.03 -40.20 2.49
C GLN A 22 26.43 -40.07 1.08
N GLY A 23 25.10 -40.04 0.96
CA GLY A 23 24.41 -39.87 -0.32
C GLY A 23 24.34 -38.42 -0.82
N GLU A 24 24.62 -37.43 0.04
CA GLU A 24 24.62 -36.01 -0.30
C GLU A 24 25.92 -35.59 -1.00
N THR A 25 26.17 -36.14 -2.18
CA THR A 25 27.37 -35.85 -2.96
C THR A 25 27.29 -34.50 -3.67
N LEU A 26 28.44 -33.95 -4.07
CA LEU A 26 28.51 -32.74 -4.91
C LEU A 26 27.64 -32.87 -6.17
N ASP A 27 27.60 -34.06 -6.77
CA ASP A 27 26.78 -34.36 -7.93
C ASP A 27 25.27 -34.15 -7.64
N ILE A 28 24.78 -34.64 -6.49
CA ILE A 28 23.39 -34.41 -6.05
C ILE A 28 23.12 -32.91 -5.81
N VAL A 29 24.08 -32.19 -5.22
CA VAL A 29 23.96 -30.74 -5.00
C VAL A 29 23.86 -29.97 -6.31
N LEU A 30 24.70 -30.30 -7.30
CA LEU A 30 24.68 -29.69 -8.63
C LEU A 30 23.38 -30.01 -9.38
N LYS A 31 22.89 -31.25 -9.31
CA LYS A 31 21.58 -31.64 -9.86
C LYS A 31 20.44 -30.84 -9.22
N LYS A 32 20.46 -30.65 -7.90
CA LYS A 32 19.48 -29.83 -7.17
C LYS A 32 19.51 -28.37 -7.61
N MET A 33 20.71 -27.81 -7.80
CA MET A 33 20.89 -26.46 -8.32
C MET A 33 20.35 -26.32 -9.76
N LYS A 34 20.61 -27.32 -10.61
CA LYS A 34 20.06 -27.39 -11.97
C LYS A 34 18.54 -27.41 -11.96
N HIS A 35 17.89 -28.21 -11.11
CA HIS A 35 16.43 -28.20 -10.98
C HIS A 35 15.89 -26.84 -10.55
N ARG A 36 16.54 -26.19 -9.58
CA ARG A 36 16.13 -24.85 -9.10
C ARG A 36 16.22 -23.78 -10.19
N LEU A 37 17.24 -23.85 -11.06
CA LEU A 37 17.41 -22.94 -12.19
C LEU A 37 16.30 -23.14 -13.23
N VAL A 38 16.08 -24.39 -13.64
CA VAL A 38 15.14 -24.75 -14.72
C VAL A 38 13.68 -24.50 -14.34
N GLU A 39 13.31 -24.57 -13.06
CA GLU A 39 11.94 -24.30 -12.59
C GLU A 39 11.50 -22.86 -12.89
N ARG A 40 12.43 -21.89 -12.90
CA ARG A 40 12.14 -20.47 -13.16
C ARG A 40 12.20 -20.08 -14.63
N MET A 41 12.66 -20.98 -15.49
CA MET A 41 12.80 -20.73 -16.92
C MET A 41 11.51 -21.06 -17.66
N SER A 42 11.25 -20.38 -18.78
CA SER A 42 10.23 -20.85 -19.73
C SER A 42 10.68 -22.16 -20.37
N SER A 43 9.73 -22.95 -20.91
CA SER A 43 10.09 -24.19 -21.61
C SER A 43 11.03 -23.94 -22.78
N SER A 44 10.76 -22.92 -23.60
CA SER A 44 11.60 -22.56 -24.75
C SER A 44 13.02 -22.16 -24.36
N THR A 45 13.20 -21.41 -23.27
CA THR A 45 14.52 -21.03 -22.78
C THR A 45 15.29 -22.24 -22.25
N ALA A 46 14.63 -23.14 -21.52
CA ALA A 46 15.27 -24.35 -21.03
C ALA A 46 15.74 -25.26 -22.19
N ASP A 47 14.90 -25.43 -23.21
CA ASP A 47 15.20 -26.24 -24.39
C ASP A 47 16.37 -25.64 -25.20
N THR A 48 16.41 -24.32 -25.36
CA THR A 48 17.51 -23.61 -26.06
C THR A 48 18.86 -23.82 -25.35
N LEU A 49 18.84 -23.93 -24.02
CA LEU A 49 20.04 -24.19 -23.21
C LEU A 49 20.35 -25.69 -23.07
N GLY A 50 19.57 -26.57 -23.70
CA GLY A 50 19.71 -28.03 -23.57
C GLY A 50 19.40 -28.55 -22.16
N LEU A 51 18.68 -27.77 -21.34
CA LEU A 51 18.36 -28.13 -19.97
C LEU A 51 17.03 -28.88 -19.89
N SER A 52 17.10 -30.18 -19.61
CA SER A 52 15.90 -30.99 -19.41
C SER A 52 15.11 -30.57 -18.16
N ARG A 53 13.79 -30.37 -18.28
CA ARG A 53 12.92 -30.15 -17.11
C ARG A 53 12.46 -31.49 -16.55
N ALA A 54 12.64 -31.68 -15.24
CA ALA A 54 12.00 -32.79 -14.54
C ALA A 54 10.56 -32.39 -14.22
N ILE A 55 9.61 -33.01 -14.91
CA ILE A 55 8.18 -32.77 -14.70
C ILE A 55 7.66 -33.88 -13.80
N LEU A 56 7.09 -33.52 -12.65
CA LEU A 56 6.24 -34.44 -11.92
C LEU A 56 4.87 -34.48 -12.61
N CYS A 57 4.46 -35.66 -13.05
CA CYS A 57 3.11 -35.86 -13.58
C CYS A 57 2.06 -35.57 -12.50
N ASN A 58 0.91 -34.99 -12.88
CA ASN A 58 -0.24 -34.72 -12.02
C ASN A 58 0.04 -33.77 -10.83
N ASP A 59 0.81 -32.71 -11.06
CA ASP A 59 1.06 -31.72 -10.02
C ASP A 59 -0.08 -30.69 -9.88
N SER A 60 -1.22 -31.09 -9.30
CA SER A 60 -2.35 -30.19 -8.99
C SER A 60 -1.95 -28.99 -8.12
N LEU A 61 -0.83 -29.10 -7.39
CA LEU A 61 -0.29 -28.02 -6.58
C LEU A 61 0.21 -26.85 -7.41
N VAL A 62 0.69 -27.08 -8.65
CA VAL A 62 1.13 -25.98 -9.53
C VAL A 62 -0.02 -25.01 -9.80
N LYS A 63 -1.22 -25.53 -10.07
CA LYS A 63 -2.42 -24.72 -10.28
C LYS A 63 -2.77 -23.93 -9.02
N ARG A 64 -2.77 -24.58 -7.85
CA ARG A 64 -3.03 -23.92 -6.55
C ARG A 64 -2.01 -22.83 -6.22
N LEU A 65 -0.74 -23.01 -6.58
CA LEU A 65 0.29 -21.99 -6.40
C LEU A 65 0.08 -20.78 -7.32
N GLN A 66 -0.33 -21.01 -8.56
CA GLN A 66 -0.70 -19.93 -9.50
C GLN A 66 -1.92 -19.15 -9.01
N GLU A 67 -2.94 -19.86 -8.49
CA GLU A 67 -4.12 -19.25 -7.87
C GLU A 67 -3.72 -18.39 -6.66
N LEU A 68 -2.84 -18.89 -5.78
CA LEU A 68 -2.30 -18.12 -4.64
C LEU A 68 -1.58 -16.83 -5.08
N GLU A 69 -0.74 -16.90 -6.12
CA GLU A 69 -0.05 -15.72 -6.67
C GLU A 69 -1.03 -14.70 -7.27
N ARG A 70 -2.07 -15.18 -7.98
CA ARG A 70 -3.14 -14.31 -8.50
C ARG A 70 -3.90 -13.63 -7.37
N THR A 71 -4.28 -14.37 -6.33
CA THR A 71 -4.98 -13.83 -5.15
C THR A 71 -4.13 -12.81 -4.41
N GLU A 72 -2.84 -13.07 -4.22
CA GLU A 72 -1.91 -12.10 -3.64
C GLU A 72 -1.84 -10.80 -4.45
N SER A 73 -1.72 -10.90 -5.78
CA SER A 73 -1.64 -9.74 -6.68
C SER A 73 -2.92 -8.88 -6.62
N MET A 74 -4.08 -9.52 -6.72
CA MET A 74 -5.39 -8.86 -6.58
C MET A 74 -5.51 -8.17 -5.22
N TYR A 75 -5.15 -8.86 -4.14
CA TYR A 75 -5.27 -8.33 -2.79
C TYR A 75 -4.31 -7.16 -2.52
N LYS A 76 -3.10 -7.23 -3.09
CA LYS A 76 -2.14 -6.12 -3.08
C LYS A 76 -2.74 -4.88 -3.77
N GLY A 77 -3.29 -5.06 -4.97
CA GLY A 77 -3.98 -3.97 -5.69
C GLY A 77 -5.13 -3.38 -4.87
N LEU A 78 -5.97 -4.23 -4.28
CA LEU A 78 -7.08 -3.79 -3.42
C LEU A 78 -6.60 -2.91 -2.24
N VAL A 79 -5.58 -3.35 -1.50
CA VAL A 79 -5.03 -2.57 -0.37
C VAL A 79 -4.39 -1.27 -0.84
N GLU A 80 -3.65 -1.28 -1.95
CA GLU A 80 -3.04 -0.08 -2.53
C GLU A 80 -4.09 0.94 -2.99
N HIS A 81 -5.15 0.48 -3.65
CA HIS A 81 -6.26 1.35 -4.06
C HIS A 81 -7.01 1.94 -2.87
N ALA A 82 -7.30 1.14 -1.84
CA ALA A 82 -7.95 1.63 -0.62
C ALA A 82 -7.09 2.71 0.08
N LYS A 83 -5.77 2.51 0.15
CA LYS A 83 -4.82 3.52 0.66
C LYS A 83 -4.87 4.82 -0.15
N ARG A 84 -4.77 4.74 -1.48
CA ARG A 84 -4.84 5.90 -2.38
C ARG A 84 -6.17 6.64 -2.25
N MET A 85 -7.29 5.91 -2.15
CA MET A 85 -8.61 6.49 -1.94
C MET A 85 -8.68 7.28 -0.62
N LEU A 86 -8.16 6.73 0.49
CA LEU A 86 -8.11 7.46 1.76
C LEU A 86 -7.23 8.70 1.69
N LYS A 87 -6.11 8.65 0.97
CA LYS A 87 -5.27 9.84 0.73
C LYS A 87 -6.00 10.90 -0.09
N ALA A 88 -6.71 10.50 -1.14
CA ALA A 88 -7.52 11.42 -1.95
C ALA A 88 -8.66 12.05 -1.13
N HIS A 89 -9.34 11.26 -0.28
CA HIS A 89 -10.30 11.80 0.67
C HIS A 89 -9.65 12.83 1.59
N PHE A 90 -8.50 12.51 2.18
CA PHE A 90 -7.78 13.45 3.04
C PHE A 90 -7.49 14.78 2.35
N ASP A 91 -7.07 14.77 1.09
CA ASP A 91 -6.79 15.98 0.33
C ASP A 91 -8.05 16.83 0.07
N VAL A 92 -9.21 16.19 -0.10
CA VAL A 92 -10.51 16.88 -0.14
C VAL A 92 -10.85 17.49 1.22
N LEU A 93 -10.60 16.80 2.33
CA LEU A 93 -10.87 17.32 3.67
C LEU A 93 -10.01 18.55 4.00
N GLN A 94 -8.76 18.57 3.54
CA GLN A 94 -7.90 19.75 3.62
C GLN A 94 -8.51 20.95 2.90
N THR A 95 -9.12 20.71 1.73
CA THR A 95 -9.83 21.74 0.99
C THR A 95 -11.07 22.23 1.75
N TYR A 96 -11.82 21.33 2.39
CA TYR A 96 -12.93 21.71 3.26
C TYR A 96 -12.48 22.57 4.44
N GLN A 97 -11.37 22.24 5.08
CA GLN A 97 -10.80 23.06 6.16
C GLN A 97 -10.51 24.48 5.68
N GLN A 98 -9.87 24.62 4.51
CA GLN A 98 -9.53 25.91 3.92
C GLN A 98 -10.79 26.72 3.56
N PHE A 99 -11.78 26.10 2.93
CA PHE A 99 -13.07 26.75 2.67
C PHE A 99 -13.75 27.21 3.96
N GLY A 100 -13.74 26.37 4.99
CA GLY A 100 -14.25 26.73 6.31
C GLY A 100 -13.56 27.97 6.88
N ASN A 101 -12.25 28.06 6.77
CA ASN A 101 -11.48 29.21 7.26
C ASN A 101 -11.74 30.49 6.45
N ILE A 102 -11.82 30.38 5.12
CA ILE A 102 -12.10 31.51 4.24
C ILE A 102 -13.51 32.05 4.46
N PHE A 103 -14.54 31.18 4.48
CA PHE A 103 -15.91 31.61 4.72
C PHE A 103 -16.09 32.23 6.12
N ALA A 104 -15.38 31.73 7.14
CA ALA A 104 -15.38 32.34 8.46
C ALA A 104 -14.83 33.77 8.40
N ALA A 105 -13.72 33.99 7.70
CA ALA A 105 -13.11 35.31 7.53
C ALA A 105 -14.02 36.28 6.76
N ILE A 106 -14.68 35.81 5.70
CA ILE A 106 -15.65 36.60 4.93
C ILE A 106 -16.84 36.97 5.82
N SER A 107 -17.37 36.03 6.61
CA SER A 107 -18.55 36.26 7.46
C SER A 107 -18.40 37.43 8.42
N VAL A 108 -17.20 37.65 8.97
CA VAL A 108 -16.92 38.73 9.94
C VAL A 108 -16.75 40.08 9.24
N ARG A 109 -16.34 40.09 7.96
CA ARG A 109 -16.07 41.30 7.18
C ARG A 109 -17.26 41.75 6.33
N GLU A 110 -18.23 40.87 6.11
CA GLU A 110 -19.38 41.12 5.25
C GLU A 110 -20.35 42.14 5.90
N PRO A 111 -20.56 43.32 5.29
CA PRO A 111 -21.43 44.35 5.86
C PRO A 111 -22.92 43.99 5.83
N GLN A 112 -23.36 43.12 4.91
CA GLN A 112 -24.76 42.71 4.84
C GLN A 112 -25.04 41.58 5.86
N PRO A 113 -25.91 41.80 6.87
CA PRO A 113 -26.10 40.82 7.96
C PRO A 113 -26.57 39.43 7.48
N ARG A 114 -27.45 39.39 6.47
CA ARG A 114 -27.95 38.14 5.89
C ARG A 114 -26.85 37.35 5.16
N ALA A 115 -25.95 38.03 4.46
CA ALA A 115 -24.83 37.40 3.77
C ALA A 115 -23.76 36.96 4.77
N SER A 116 -23.47 37.78 5.79
CA SER A 116 -22.61 37.44 6.91
C SER A 116 -23.05 36.15 7.61
N GLU A 117 -24.34 36.03 7.93
CA GLU A 117 -24.89 34.81 8.54
C GLU A 117 -24.78 33.59 7.64
N ALA A 118 -25.07 33.72 6.34
CA ALA A 118 -24.91 32.63 5.38
C ALA A 118 -23.46 32.14 5.32
N PHE A 119 -22.49 33.05 5.17
CA PHE A 119 -21.07 32.69 5.17
C PHE A 119 -20.62 32.03 6.48
N ARG A 120 -21.14 32.47 7.64
CA ARG A 120 -20.89 31.82 8.93
C ARG A 120 -21.37 30.37 8.91
N ILE A 121 -22.59 30.12 8.44
CA ILE A 121 -23.16 28.76 8.34
C ILE A 121 -22.34 27.88 7.39
N PHE A 122 -21.95 28.39 6.21
CA PHE A 122 -21.07 27.66 5.29
C PHE A 122 -19.71 27.35 5.90
N SER A 123 -19.14 28.29 6.66
CA SER A 123 -17.87 28.09 7.35
C SER A 123 -17.92 26.93 8.33
N GLU A 124 -19.01 26.85 9.09
CA GLU A 124 -19.23 25.82 10.10
C GLU A 124 -19.51 24.47 9.44
N LEU A 125 -20.31 24.44 8.37
CA LEU A 125 -20.57 23.25 7.57
C LEU A 125 -19.25 22.63 7.06
N HIS A 126 -18.41 23.40 6.37
CA HIS A 126 -17.16 22.90 5.81
C HIS A 126 -16.18 22.40 6.89
N ARG A 127 -16.10 23.09 8.04
CA ARG A 127 -15.29 22.63 9.18
C ARG A 127 -15.84 21.32 9.77
N ASN A 128 -17.15 21.12 9.79
CA ASN A 128 -17.73 19.88 10.30
C ASN A 128 -17.56 18.72 9.31
N LEU A 129 -17.66 18.97 8.01
CA LEU A 129 -17.36 17.96 6.97
C LEU A 129 -15.91 17.47 7.05
N GLU A 130 -14.96 18.38 7.31
CA GLU A 130 -13.57 18.01 7.57
C GLU A 130 -13.44 17.08 8.78
N LYS A 131 -14.00 17.47 9.93
CA LYS A 131 -13.96 16.66 11.16
C LYS A 131 -14.53 15.26 10.99
N ASP A 132 -15.68 15.14 10.32
CA ASP A 132 -16.31 13.84 10.06
C ASP A 132 -15.48 12.98 9.13
N GLY A 133 -14.91 13.58 8.08
CA GLY A 133 -14.01 12.87 7.20
C GLY A 133 -12.77 12.35 7.92
N ILE A 134 -12.16 13.15 8.81
CA ILE A 134 -11.01 12.71 9.62
C ILE A 134 -11.42 11.56 10.56
N LYS A 135 -12.59 11.64 11.20
CA LYS A 135 -13.16 10.56 12.01
C LYS A 135 -13.34 9.28 11.19
N MET A 136 -13.86 9.39 9.97
CA MET A 136 -14.01 8.27 9.04
C MET A 136 -12.65 7.64 8.72
N ILE A 137 -11.64 8.42 8.32
CA ILE A 137 -10.30 7.88 8.00
C ILE A 137 -9.70 7.17 9.22
N LYS A 138 -9.82 7.77 10.43
CA LYS A 138 -9.33 7.15 11.69
C LYS A 138 -10.01 5.81 11.96
N SER A 139 -11.30 5.67 11.66
CA SER A 139 -12.04 4.41 11.83
C SER A 139 -11.69 3.35 10.79
N LEU A 140 -11.35 3.76 9.55
CA LEU A 140 -10.99 2.85 8.47
C LEU A 140 -9.54 2.36 8.54
N LYS A 141 -8.64 3.13 9.17
CA LYS A 141 -7.23 2.77 9.33
C LYS A 141 -6.97 1.37 9.92
N PRO A 142 -7.56 0.96 11.07
CA PRO A 142 -7.36 -0.37 11.61
C PRO A 142 -7.86 -1.48 10.67
N ILE A 143 -8.97 -1.25 9.95
CA ILE A 143 -9.50 -2.21 8.98
C ILE A 143 -8.49 -2.43 7.85
N LEU A 144 -7.88 -1.36 7.35
CA LEU A 144 -6.86 -1.44 6.30
C LEU A 144 -5.56 -2.11 6.78
N ALA A 145 -5.18 -1.90 8.04
CA ALA A 145 -4.06 -2.60 8.67
C ALA A 145 -4.32 -4.10 8.82
N ASP A 146 -5.55 -4.48 9.19
CA ASP A 146 -5.99 -5.88 9.26
C ASP A 146 -5.98 -6.52 7.87
N MET A 147 -6.39 -5.80 6.83
CA MET A 147 -6.24 -6.26 5.45
C MET A 147 -4.75 -6.50 5.12
N GLY A 148 -3.88 -5.54 5.44
CA GLY A 148 -2.43 -5.67 5.25
C GLY A 148 -1.80 -6.89 5.95
N THR A 149 -2.38 -7.38 7.04
CA THR A 149 -1.90 -8.58 7.74
C THR A 149 -1.93 -9.83 6.87
N TYR A 150 -2.92 -9.97 5.98
CA TYR A 150 -2.98 -11.08 5.03
C TYR A 150 -1.77 -11.08 4.08
N LEU A 151 -1.41 -9.92 3.53
CA LEU A 151 -0.27 -9.74 2.62
C LEU A 151 1.08 -9.87 3.30
N HIS A 152 1.25 -9.26 4.47
CA HIS A 152 2.56 -9.09 5.09
C HIS A 152 2.91 -10.20 6.08
N LYS A 153 1.93 -11.01 6.51
CA LYS A 153 2.14 -12.11 7.46
C LYS A 153 1.67 -13.45 6.92
N ALA A 154 0.41 -13.56 6.51
CA ALA A 154 -0.19 -14.85 6.17
C ALA A 154 0.36 -15.45 4.86
N ILE A 155 0.39 -14.69 3.77
CA ILE A 155 0.95 -15.15 2.49
C ILE A 155 2.45 -15.49 2.61
N PRO A 156 3.32 -14.65 3.20
CA PRO A 156 4.73 -14.98 3.40
C PRO A 156 4.97 -16.27 4.18
N ASP A 157 4.17 -16.54 5.22
CA ASP A 157 4.25 -17.78 5.99
C ASP A 157 3.87 -19.02 5.16
N THR A 158 2.84 -18.92 4.31
CA THR A 158 2.49 -19.98 3.36
C THR A 158 3.59 -20.18 2.31
N LYS A 159 4.14 -19.09 1.74
CA LYS A 159 5.27 -19.14 0.80
C LYS A 159 6.51 -19.78 1.41
N LEU A 160 6.75 -19.63 2.70
CA LEU A 160 7.85 -20.32 3.39
C LEU A 160 7.67 -21.84 3.36
N THR A 161 6.46 -22.34 3.60
CA THR A 161 6.15 -23.77 3.49
C THR A 161 6.29 -24.26 2.05
N VAL A 162 5.80 -23.50 1.07
CA VAL A 162 5.99 -23.80 -0.37
C VAL A 162 7.47 -23.90 -0.73
N LYS A 163 8.31 -23.00 -0.21
CA LYS A 163 9.76 -23.02 -0.42
C LYS A 163 10.41 -24.28 0.17
N ARG A 164 9.99 -24.72 1.36
CA ARG A 164 10.46 -25.98 1.97
C ARG A 164 10.05 -27.20 1.15
N TYR A 165 8.82 -27.23 0.65
CA TYR A 165 8.35 -28.25 -0.28
C TYR A 165 9.18 -28.28 -1.56
N ALA A 166 9.39 -27.13 -2.21
CA ALA A 166 10.17 -27.04 -3.45
C ALA A 166 11.60 -27.56 -3.25
N ASP A 167 12.23 -27.25 -2.12
CA ASP A 167 13.56 -27.75 -1.79
C ASP A 167 13.59 -29.29 -1.63
N ALA A 168 12.57 -29.87 -0.99
CA ALA A 168 12.41 -31.33 -0.87
C ALA A 168 12.10 -32.00 -2.23
N LYS A 169 11.25 -31.38 -3.07
CA LYS A 169 10.98 -31.79 -4.45
C LYS A 169 12.28 -31.89 -5.25
N PHE A 170 13.10 -30.84 -5.24
CA PHE A 170 14.36 -30.84 -5.99
C PHE A 170 15.36 -31.85 -5.46
N THR A 171 15.40 -32.07 -4.14
CA THR A 171 16.24 -33.12 -3.54
C THR A 171 15.82 -34.50 -4.03
N TYR A 172 14.52 -34.81 -3.99
CA TYR A 172 13.97 -36.07 -4.50
C TYR A 172 14.25 -36.27 -6.01
N LEU A 173 14.02 -35.22 -6.81
CA LEU A 173 14.27 -35.27 -8.26
C LEU A 173 15.76 -35.48 -8.60
N SER A 174 16.66 -34.92 -7.80
CA SER A 174 18.12 -35.11 -7.98
C SER A 174 18.51 -36.58 -7.81
N TYR A 175 17.96 -37.25 -6.80
CA TYR A 175 18.17 -38.69 -6.61
C TYR A 175 17.52 -39.53 -7.72
N CYS A 176 16.33 -39.16 -8.19
CA CYS A 176 15.71 -39.83 -9.36
C CYS A 176 16.58 -39.72 -10.61
N LEU A 177 17.14 -38.53 -10.86
CA LEU A 177 18.03 -38.30 -11.99
C LEU A 177 19.32 -39.12 -11.87
N LYS A 178 19.93 -39.15 -10.69
CA LYS A 178 21.14 -39.96 -10.44
C LYS A 178 20.89 -41.45 -10.67
N ILE A 179 19.77 -41.99 -10.19
CA ILE A 179 19.41 -43.39 -10.42
C ILE A 179 19.23 -43.67 -11.91
N LYS A 180 18.55 -42.77 -12.63
CA LYS A 180 18.39 -42.92 -14.08
C LYS A 180 19.73 -42.96 -14.80
N GLU A 181 20.65 -42.05 -14.47
CA GLU A 181 22.01 -42.05 -15.05
C GLU A 181 22.75 -43.37 -14.75
N MET A 182 22.61 -43.89 -13.53
CA MET A 182 23.19 -45.17 -13.14
C MET A 182 22.54 -46.36 -13.86
N ASP A 183 21.23 -46.33 -14.12
CA ASP A 183 20.53 -47.34 -14.90
C ASP A 183 20.96 -47.27 -16.38
N ASP A 184 21.05 -46.06 -16.95
CA ASP A 184 21.48 -45.83 -18.34
C ASP A 184 22.94 -46.31 -18.56
N GLU A 185 23.83 -46.07 -17.59
CA GLU A 185 25.21 -46.63 -17.59
C GLU A 185 25.18 -48.16 -17.64
N GLU A 186 24.37 -48.81 -16.79
CA GLU A 186 24.27 -50.27 -16.75
C GLU A 186 23.76 -50.86 -18.08
N HIS A 187 22.77 -50.21 -18.71
CA HIS A 187 22.31 -50.59 -20.05
C HIS A 187 23.41 -50.44 -21.10
N SER A 188 24.21 -49.36 -21.03
CA SER A 188 25.32 -49.14 -21.96
C SER A 188 26.38 -50.22 -21.86
N TYR A 189 26.81 -50.58 -20.64
CA TYR A 189 27.78 -51.66 -20.42
C TYR A 189 27.23 -53.02 -20.85
N ALA A 190 25.94 -53.28 -20.59
CA ALA A 190 25.28 -54.50 -21.06
C ALA A 190 25.24 -54.59 -22.60
N ALA A 191 25.04 -53.47 -23.30
CA ALA A 191 25.00 -53.43 -24.76
C ALA A 191 26.36 -53.74 -25.41
N ILE A 192 27.46 -53.31 -24.79
CA ILE A 192 28.83 -53.59 -25.25
C ILE A 192 29.40 -54.90 -24.67
N GLN A 193 28.62 -55.63 -23.86
CA GLN A 193 29.01 -56.88 -23.19
C GLN A 193 30.23 -56.75 -22.27
N GLU A 194 30.43 -55.59 -21.66
CA GLU A 194 31.52 -55.36 -20.71
C GLU A 194 31.01 -55.42 -19.26
N PRO A 195 31.81 -55.96 -18.31
CA PRO A 195 31.45 -55.99 -16.91
C PRO A 195 31.49 -54.59 -16.30
N LEU A 196 30.44 -54.23 -15.57
CA LEU A 196 30.35 -52.94 -14.89
C LEU A 196 31.11 -52.96 -13.55
N TYR A 197 32.14 -52.12 -13.43
CA TYR A 197 33.04 -52.06 -12.26
C TYR A 197 32.30 -51.88 -10.91
N ARG A 198 31.19 -51.13 -10.87
CA ARG A 198 30.42 -50.94 -9.62
C ARG A 198 29.86 -52.25 -9.08
N VAL A 199 29.58 -53.22 -9.94
CA VAL A 199 29.04 -54.54 -9.58
C VAL A 199 30.08 -55.36 -8.81
N GLU A 200 31.38 -55.15 -9.06
CA GLU A 200 32.47 -55.82 -8.34
C GLU A 200 32.48 -55.46 -6.84
N THR A 201 32.09 -54.21 -6.52
CA THR A 201 31.91 -53.75 -5.12
C THR A 201 30.54 -54.10 -4.54
N GLY A 202 29.80 -55.00 -5.22
CA GLY A 202 28.44 -55.36 -4.87
C GLY A 202 27.42 -54.25 -5.11
N ASN A 203 27.73 -53.25 -5.94
CA ASN A 203 26.84 -52.12 -6.27
C ASN A 203 26.39 -51.30 -5.05
N TYR A 204 27.32 -51.01 -4.13
CA TYR A 204 27.04 -50.28 -2.89
C TYR A 204 26.46 -48.88 -3.14
N GLU A 205 27.06 -48.11 -4.04
CA GLU A 205 26.65 -46.74 -4.36
C GLU A 205 25.19 -46.68 -4.83
N TYR A 206 24.80 -47.57 -5.75
CA TYR A 206 23.42 -47.61 -6.25
C TYR A 206 22.41 -47.88 -5.14
N ARG A 207 22.72 -48.82 -4.23
CA ARG A 207 21.86 -49.11 -3.08
C ARG A 207 21.78 -47.95 -2.09
N LEU A 208 22.87 -47.23 -1.86
CA LEU A 208 22.89 -46.03 -1.05
C LEU A 208 21.98 -44.95 -1.64
N ILE A 209 22.11 -44.67 -2.95
CA ILE A 209 21.28 -43.68 -3.64
C ILE A 209 19.80 -44.09 -3.66
N LEU A 210 19.48 -45.37 -3.85
CA LEU A 210 18.11 -45.89 -3.74
C LEU A 210 17.49 -45.61 -2.37
N ARG A 211 18.27 -45.79 -1.29
CA ARG A 211 17.82 -45.47 0.07
C ARG A 211 17.56 -43.98 0.24
N CYS A 212 18.50 -43.15 -0.19
CA CYS A 212 18.37 -41.69 -0.11
C CYS A 212 17.16 -41.19 -0.92
N ARG A 213 16.91 -41.75 -2.10
CA ARG A 213 15.70 -41.47 -2.91
C ARG A 213 14.43 -41.80 -2.14
N GLN A 214 14.38 -42.95 -1.47
CA GLN A 214 13.19 -43.38 -0.74
C GLN A 214 12.89 -42.45 0.44
N GLU A 215 13.91 -42.06 1.20
CA GLU A 215 13.76 -41.08 2.29
C GLU A 215 13.33 -39.71 1.77
N ALA A 216 13.97 -39.24 0.69
CA ALA A 216 13.60 -37.99 0.02
C ALA A 216 12.17 -38.03 -0.51
N ARG A 217 11.70 -39.17 -1.05
CA ARG A 217 10.32 -39.38 -1.52
C ARG A 217 9.32 -39.22 -0.39
N VAL A 218 9.56 -39.84 0.76
CA VAL A 218 8.68 -39.74 1.93
C VAL A 218 8.61 -38.30 2.43
N LYS A 219 9.75 -37.62 2.54
CA LYS A 219 9.82 -36.22 2.95
C LYS A 219 9.10 -35.29 1.96
N PHE A 220 9.32 -35.49 0.66
CA PHE A 220 8.64 -34.77 -0.41
C PHE A 220 7.12 -34.98 -0.36
N ALA A 221 6.66 -36.23 -0.23
CA ALA A 221 5.24 -36.54 -0.19
C ALA A 221 4.54 -35.92 1.03
N LYS A 222 5.20 -35.96 2.20
CA LYS A 222 4.68 -35.29 3.40
C LYS A 222 4.54 -33.78 3.21
N LEU A 223 5.61 -33.11 2.77
CA LEU A 223 5.58 -31.66 2.55
C LEU A 223 4.60 -31.24 1.44
N ARG A 224 4.33 -32.11 0.46
CA ARG A 224 3.30 -31.90 -0.56
C ARG A 224 1.91 -31.79 0.09
N SER A 225 1.56 -32.73 0.97
CA SER A 225 0.31 -32.69 1.72
C SER A 225 0.24 -31.46 2.63
N ASP A 226 1.31 -31.18 3.38
CA ASP A 226 1.38 -30.02 4.28
C ASP A 226 1.13 -28.69 3.53
N VAL A 227 1.67 -28.54 2.31
CA VAL A 227 1.44 -27.33 1.49
C VAL A 227 -0.01 -27.25 1.02
N LEU A 228 -0.60 -28.35 0.56
CA LEU A 228 -1.98 -28.36 0.07
C LEU A 228 -2.95 -27.95 1.18
N GLU A 229 -2.83 -28.57 2.35
CA GLU A 229 -3.64 -28.22 3.52
C GLU A 229 -3.42 -26.77 3.95
N LYS A 230 -2.17 -26.28 3.95
CA LYS A 230 -1.87 -24.89 4.32
C LYS A 230 -2.45 -23.86 3.36
N ILE A 231 -2.44 -24.15 2.05
CA ILE A 231 -3.07 -23.28 1.05
C ILE A 231 -4.59 -23.27 1.24
N GLU A 232 -5.21 -24.43 1.43
CA GLU A 232 -6.66 -24.54 1.65
C GLU A 232 -7.10 -23.78 2.92
N LEU A 233 -6.37 -23.95 4.03
CA LEU A 233 -6.63 -23.20 5.26
C LEU A 233 -6.47 -21.69 5.08
N LEU A 234 -5.47 -21.26 4.30
CA LEU A 234 -5.27 -19.85 3.97
C LEU A 234 -6.45 -19.30 3.16
N GLU A 235 -6.91 -20.01 2.14
CA GLU A 235 -8.06 -19.64 1.30
C GLU A 235 -9.36 -19.53 2.14
N CYS A 236 -9.66 -20.54 2.97
CA CYS A 236 -10.85 -20.53 3.82
C CYS A 236 -10.84 -19.40 4.86
N LYS A 237 -9.66 -19.04 5.37
CA LYS A 237 -9.51 -17.89 6.28
C LYS A 237 -9.66 -16.59 5.52
N HIS A 238 -8.99 -16.47 4.37
CA HIS A 238 -9.02 -15.31 3.50
C HIS A 238 -10.44 -14.91 3.10
N ALA A 239 -11.24 -15.86 2.61
CA ALA A 239 -12.61 -15.59 2.14
C ALA A 239 -13.51 -15.00 3.25
N ARG A 240 -13.39 -15.52 4.48
CA ARG A 240 -14.17 -15.03 5.63
C ARG A 240 -13.69 -13.66 6.10
N ASP A 241 -12.37 -13.50 6.25
CA ASP A 241 -11.79 -12.27 6.80
C ASP A 241 -11.97 -11.11 5.81
N LEU A 242 -11.72 -11.32 4.51
CA LEU A 242 -11.88 -10.29 3.48
C LEU A 242 -13.31 -9.77 3.41
N ALA A 243 -14.31 -10.65 3.39
CA ALA A 243 -15.71 -10.23 3.32
C ALA A 243 -16.11 -9.36 4.54
N SER A 244 -15.63 -9.73 5.73
CA SER A 244 -15.86 -8.94 6.95
C SER A 244 -15.17 -7.58 6.89
N GLN A 245 -13.91 -7.55 6.46
CA GLN A 245 -13.11 -6.32 6.33
C GLN A 245 -13.73 -5.36 5.31
N LEU A 246 -14.09 -5.85 4.11
CA LEU A 246 -14.73 -5.04 3.07
C LEU A 246 -16.07 -4.48 3.53
N ARG A 247 -16.90 -5.28 4.21
CA ARG A 247 -18.18 -4.80 4.75
C ARG A 247 -17.97 -3.67 5.75
N LYS A 248 -17.03 -3.81 6.68
CA LYS A 248 -16.70 -2.75 7.64
C LYS A 248 -16.15 -1.50 6.95
N PHE A 249 -15.35 -1.69 5.90
CA PHE A 249 -14.78 -0.61 5.11
C PHE A 249 -15.87 0.20 4.40
N ILE A 250 -16.77 -0.47 3.67
CA ILE A 250 -17.91 0.14 2.99
C ILE A 250 -18.84 0.81 4.00
N GLN A 251 -19.08 0.18 5.15
CA GLN A 251 -19.91 0.76 6.20
C GLN A 251 -19.33 2.08 6.72
N GLY A 252 -18.02 2.17 6.92
CA GLY A 252 -17.37 3.42 7.34
C GLY A 252 -17.52 4.54 6.31
N LEU A 253 -17.44 4.21 5.01
CA LEU A 253 -17.70 5.18 3.93
C LEU A 253 -19.18 5.60 3.88
N SER A 254 -20.09 4.62 4.00
CA SER A 254 -21.54 4.88 4.01
C SER A 254 -21.93 5.78 5.18
N THR A 255 -21.35 5.59 6.36
CA THR A 255 -21.62 6.43 7.52
C THR A 255 -21.23 7.88 7.26
N LEU A 256 -20.07 8.14 6.65
CA LEU A 256 -19.68 9.51 6.27
C LEU A 256 -20.67 10.13 5.27
N ALA A 257 -21.09 9.37 4.26
CA ALA A 257 -22.05 9.85 3.28
C ALA A 257 -23.40 10.20 3.92
N SER A 258 -23.90 9.33 4.82
CA SER A 258 -25.15 9.58 5.56
C SER A 258 -25.03 10.79 6.50
N GLU A 259 -23.95 10.90 7.29
CA GLU A 259 -23.69 12.05 8.16
C GLU A 259 -23.61 13.36 7.34
N THR A 260 -23.04 13.32 6.13
CA THR A 260 -22.97 14.47 5.22
C THR A 260 -24.35 14.90 4.73
N VAL A 261 -25.20 13.94 4.31
CA VAL A 261 -26.57 14.22 3.87
C VAL A 261 -27.39 14.82 5.00
N GLU A 262 -27.33 14.24 6.20
CA GLU A 262 -28.04 14.73 7.39
C GLU A 262 -27.65 16.18 7.72
N ARG A 263 -26.36 16.51 7.64
CA ARG A 263 -25.90 17.91 7.84
C ARG A 263 -26.44 18.85 6.79
N LEU A 264 -26.44 18.45 5.52
CA LEU A 264 -26.96 19.29 4.44
C LEU A 264 -28.47 19.54 4.61
N GLU A 265 -29.23 18.52 4.98
CA GLU A 265 -30.68 18.63 5.23
C GLU A 265 -31.00 19.49 6.47
N SER A 266 -30.12 19.47 7.47
CA SER A 266 -30.28 20.29 8.69
C SER A 266 -30.17 21.81 8.46
N ILE A 267 -29.69 22.23 7.29
CA ILE A 267 -29.53 23.64 6.92
C ILE A 267 -30.59 24.02 5.87
N PRO A 268 -31.79 24.47 6.31
CA PRO A 268 -32.86 24.83 5.38
C PRO A 268 -32.46 26.05 4.52
N ASN A 269 -32.88 26.03 3.24
CA ASN A 269 -32.66 27.11 2.27
C ASN A 269 -31.18 27.45 1.98
N LEU A 270 -30.27 26.48 2.05
CA LEU A 270 -28.87 26.65 1.66
C LEU A 270 -28.72 27.13 0.20
N PHE A 271 -29.69 26.81 -0.65
CA PHE A 271 -29.76 27.23 -2.05
C PHE A 271 -31.18 27.64 -2.47
N PRO A 272 -31.32 28.62 -3.40
CA PRO A 272 -30.26 29.42 -3.99
C PRO A 272 -29.79 30.53 -3.04
N ILE A 273 -28.47 30.77 -3.01
CA ILE A 273 -27.88 31.90 -2.31
C ILE A 273 -28.17 33.15 -3.14
N GLU A 274 -29.38 33.70 -3.02
CA GLU A 274 -29.67 35.02 -3.56
C GLU A 274 -28.96 36.06 -2.67
N VAL A 275 -27.68 36.31 -2.96
CA VAL A 275 -27.00 37.53 -2.51
C VAL A 275 -27.56 38.66 -3.37
N ASP A 276 -28.72 39.16 -2.97
CA ASP A 276 -29.32 40.33 -3.61
C ASP A 276 -28.49 41.56 -3.23
N LEU A 277 -27.40 41.76 -3.97
CA LEU A 277 -26.51 42.90 -3.85
C LEU A 277 -27.31 44.14 -4.25
N LYS A 278 -27.92 44.80 -3.26
CA LYS A 278 -28.51 46.13 -3.48
C LYS A 278 -27.44 47.06 -4.06
N ALA A 279 -27.83 48.03 -4.87
CA ALA A 279 -26.88 49.01 -5.45
C ALA A 279 -26.03 49.77 -4.41
N SER A 280 -26.42 49.73 -3.13
CA SER A 280 -25.66 50.25 -1.99
C SER A 280 -24.62 49.28 -1.40
N ALA A 281 -24.49 48.04 -1.90
CA ALA A 281 -23.60 47.02 -1.37
C ALA A 281 -22.10 47.42 -1.43
N PHE A 282 -21.76 48.36 -2.31
CA PHE A 282 -20.41 48.94 -2.43
C PHE A 282 -20.32 50.36 -1.87
N GLN A 283 -21.36 50.88 -1.20
CA GLN A 283 -21.27 52.15 -0.47
C GLN A 283 -20.54 51.90 0.85
N TYR A 284 -19.23 51.69 0.77
CA TYR A 284 -18.35 51.86 1.90
C TYR A 284 -18.59 53.26 2.44
N LYS A 285 -18.94 53.37 3.73
CA LYS A 285 -18.96 54.67 4.42
C LYS A 285 -17.53 55.18 4.52
N SER A 286 -16.98 55.71 3.42
CA SER A 286 -15.96 56.76 3.46
C SER A 286 -16.67 58.04 3.95
N ALA A 287 -17.15 58.02 5.18
CA ALA A 287 -17.75 59.16 5.85
C ALA A 287 -16.74 59.71 6.86
N LEU A 288 -15.59 60.15 6.35
CA LEU A 288 -14.90 61.31 6.89
C LEU A 288 -15.19 62.47 5.93
N LYS A 289 -16.45 62.90 5.92
CA LYS A 289 -16.78 64.23 5.39
C LYS A 289 -16.44 65.20 6.51
N PHE A 290 -15.27 65.83 6.43
CA PHE A 290 -15.04 67.10 7.10
C PHE A 290 -16.04 68.10 6.52
N GLN A 291 -17.10 68.40 7.27
CA GLN A 291 -17.87 69.62 7.06
C GLN A 291 -17.19 70.71 7.91
N PRO A 292 -16.72 71.82 7.32
CA PRO A 292 -16.35 72.97 8.12
C PRO A 292 -17.67 73.59 8.62
N GLU A 293 -17.90 73.54 9.92
CA GLU A 293 -18.89 74.42 10.55
C GLU A 293 -18.35 75.85 10.46
N GLU A 294 -19.10 76.74 9.80
CA GLU A 294 -18.90 78.19 9.87
C GLU A 294 -19.23 78.64 11.30
N GLU A 295 -18.22 78.78 12.16
CA GLU A 295 -18.36 79.49 13.42
C GLU A 295 -18.13 81.00 13.18
N LEU A 296 -19.12 81.78 13.62
CA LEU A 296 -19.16 83.24 13.63
C LEU A 296 -18.02 83.81 14.50
N GLU A 297 -17.20 84.70 13.92
CA GLU A 297 -16.20 85.49 14.65
C GLU A 297 -16.86 86.65 15.42
N GLU A 298 -16.86 86.58 16.76
CA GLU A 298 -16.93 87.75 17.65
C GLU A 298 -15.52 88.18 18.08
N GLU A 299 -15.38 89.49 18.35
CA GLU A 299 -14.14 90.28 18.40
C GLU A 299 -13.06 89.88 19.42
N VAL A 300 -11.84 89.77 18.89
CA VAL A 300 -10.48 90.09 19.39
C VAL A 300 -10.28 90.48 20.87
N HIS A 301 -9.33 89.78 21.52
CA HIS A 301 -8.39 90.38 22.49
C HIS A 301 -6.93 90.11 22.08
N GLN A 302 -6.16 91.19 21.95
CA GLN A 302 -4.72 91.21 21.67
C GLN A 302 -3.89 90.76 22.89
N ALA A 303 -2.82 90.01 22.65
CA ALA A 303 -1.68 89.88 23.56
C ALA A 303 -0.36 89.84 22.75
N GLU A 304 0.68 90.36 23.40
CA GLU A 304 1.86 91.05 22.86
C GLU A 304 3.05 90.12 22.54
N GLU A 305 3.93 90.58 21.64
CA GLU A 305 5.10 89.91 21.05
C GLU A 305 6.18 89.46 22.05
N ALA A 306 6.82 88.32 21.76
CA ALA A 306 8.13 87.96 22.31
C ALA A 306 9.24 88.18 21.27
N ILE A 307 10.29 88.90 21.68
CA ILE A 307 11.44 89.36 20.88
C ILE A 307 12.48 88.24 20.71
N GLU A 308 13.00 88.12 19.49
CA GLU A 308 14.06 87.19 19.06
C GLU A 308 15.48 87.57 19.56
N ILE A 309 16.33 86.57 19.79
CA ILE A 309 17.79 86.74 19.88
C ILE A 309 18.48 85.72 18.95
N PRO A 310 19.25 86.17 17.92
CA PRO A 310 20.18 85.33 17.16
C PRO A 310 21.66 85.78 17.38
N PRO A 311 22.68 85.21 16.71
CA PRO A 311 23.08 83.79 16.57
C PRO A 311 24.61 83.57 16.77
N ALA A 312 25.10 82.32 16.77
CA ALA A 312 26.48 81.98 16.36
C ALA A 312 26.61 80.58 15.74
N LYS A 313 27.26 80.53 14.56
CA LYS A 313 27.57 79.42 13.61
C LYS A 313 28.76 78.57 14.13
N SER A 314 29.15 77.37 13.69
CA SER A 314 29.00 76.45 12.53
C SER A 314 29.44 75.04 13.01
N SER A 315 29.29 73.86 12.39
CA SER A 315 29.42 73.42 10.98
C SER A 315 29.11 71.92 10.86
N ASN A 316 28.74 71.48 9.65
CA ASN A 316 28.56 70.12 9.11
C ASN A 316 27.30 69.38 9.59
N GLY A 317 26.40 68.87 8.76
CA GLY A 317 26.38 68.64 7.30
C GLY A 317 25.66 67.32 7.06
N GLY A 318 24.56 67.32 6.30
CA GLY A 318 23.85 66.10 5.90
C GLY A 318 22.34 66.18 6.06
N ARG A 319 21.64 66.27 4.93
CA ARG A 319 20.20 66.04 4.77
C ARG A 319 19.87 64.56 5.00
N ASP A 320 18.56 64.28 5.05
CA ASP A 320 17.88 62.96 4.98
C ASP A 320 17.51 62.45 6.39
N THR A 321 16.26 62.08 6.75
CA THR A 321 15.06 61.68 6.00
C THR A 321 13.85 61.72 6.94
N ILE A 322 12.70 62.18 6.44
CA ILE A 322 11.37 62.05 7.09
C ILE A 322 10.86 60.58 7.03
N ASP A 323 11.61 59.68 6.40
CA ASP A 323 11.27 58.26 6.22
C ASP A 323 11.39 57.38 7.49
N GLU A 324 11.97 57.89 8.59
CA GLU A 324 12.20 57.07 9.79
C GLU A 324 10.97 57.01 10.74
N LEU A 325 9.91 57.77 10.45
CA LEU A 325 8.66 57.77 11.25
C LEU A 325 7.52 56.91 10.66
N LEU A 326 7.72 56.30 9.48
CA LEU A 326 6.73 55.42 8.83
C LEU A 326 7.05 53.92 8.92
N ALA A 327 8.17 53.53 9.53
CA ALA A 327 8.62 52.13 9.64
C ALA A 327 7.91 51.29 10.72
N GLY A 328 6.76 51.73 11.24
CA GLY A 328 6.03 51.08 12.34
C GLY A 328 4.81 50.25 11.93
N PHE A 329 4.44 50.24 10.64
CA PHE A 329 3.36 49.41 10.11
C PHE A 329 3.93 48.38 9.13
N GLU A 330 4.58 47.34 9.66
CA GLU A 330 4.66 46.09 8.89
C GLU A 330 3.23 45.60 8.64
N GLU A 331 2.88 45.38 7.37
CA GLU A 331 1.76 44.53 7.01
C GLU A 331 1.95 43.18 7.71
N ILE A 332 1.16 42.92 8.75
CA ILE A 332 1.02 41.58 9.31
C ILE A 332 0.34 40.74 8.24
N ASP A 333 1.16 40.06 7.44
CA ASP A 333 0.69 39.06 6.48
C ASP A 333 0.22 37.80 7.24
N LEU A 334 -1.03 37.85 7.68
CA LEU A 334 -1.74 36.76 8.38
C LEU A 334 -1.78 35.45 7.57
N ASN A 335 -1.52 35.49 6.27
CA ASN A 335 -1.47 34.29 5.42
C ASN A 335 -0.13 33.56 5.52
N LYS A 336 0.97 34.27 5.77
CA LYS A 336 2.32 33.67 5.73
C LYS A 336 2.64 32.84 6.98
N SER A 337 2.16 33.27 8.15
CA SER A 337 2.35 32.55 9.42
C SER A 337 1.41 31.34 9.55
N SER A 338 0.17 31.45 9.06
CA SER A 338 -0.81 30.36 9.10
C SER A 338 -0.54 29.25 8.08
N ALA A 339 -0.05 29.58 6.89
CA ALA A 339 0.24 28.59 5.85
C ALA A 339 1.40 27.66 6.21
N ALA A 340 2.46 28.19 6.83
CA ALA A 340 3.62 27.40 7.27
C ALA A 340 3.24 26.44 8.41
N SER A 341 2.53 26.92 9.44
CA SER A 341 2.06 26.08 10.54
C SER A 341 1.01 25.05 10.09
N ALA A 342 0.15 25.42 9.13
CA ALA A 342 -0.85 24.50 8.59
C ALA A 342 -0.20 23.38 7.78
N ALA A 343 0.81 23.69 6.95
CA ALA A 343 1.55 22.69 6.18
C ALA A 343 2.28 21.67 7.07
N GLU A 344 2.90 22.12 8.17
CA GLU A 344 3.51 21.23 9.16
C GLU A 344 2.46 20.36 9.86
N SER A 345 1.36 20.95 10.33
CA SER A 345 0.27 20.21 10.98
C SER A 345 -0.40 19.16 10.07
N ASN A 346 -0.48 19.44 8.77
CA ASN A 346 -1.05 18.55 7.77
C ASN A 346 -0.13 17.37 7.47
N ASN A 347 1.18 17.60 7.44
CA ASN A 347 2.16 16.53 7.32
C ASN A 347 2.14 15.63 8.55
N ASP A 348 2.07 16.19 9.76
CA ASP A 348 1.95 15.41 10.99
C ASP A 348 0.68 14.54 10.99
N LEU A 349 -0.45 15.09 10.53
CA LEU A 349 -1.70 14.35 10.42
C LEU A 349 -1.66 13.26 9.34
N LEU A 350 -1.00 13.50 8.20
CA LEU A 350 -0.77 12.48 7.17
C LEU A 350 0.09 11.31 7.70
N VAL A 351 1.12 11.63 8.48
CA VAL A 351 1.98 10.63 9.13
C VAL A 351 1.17 9.87 10.20
N GLU A 352 0.40 10.57 11.03
CA GLU A 352 -0.50 9.96 12.02
C GLU A 352 -1.49 9.01 11.33
N LEU A 353 -2.01 9.36 10.16
CA LEU A 353 -2.96 8.54 9.41
C LEU A 353 -2.29 7.44 8.58
N GLY A 354 -0.95 7.43 8.47
CA GLY A 354 -0.19 6.46 7.70
C GLY A 354 -0.38 6.61 6.18
N LEU A 355 -0.64 7.84 5.73
CA LEU A 355 -0.92 8.18 4.33
C LEU A 355 0.19 9.03 3.69
N ALA A 356 1.21 9.43 4.45
CA ALA A 356 2.28 10.33 4.01
C ALA A 356 3.06 9.80 2.79
N ASP A 357 3.29 8.49 2.71
CA ASP A 357 4.10 7.87 1.64
C ASP A 357 3.32 7.63 0.34
N ILE A 358 2.03 8.04 0.28
CA ILE A 358 1.16 7.74 -0.86
C ILE A 358 1.22 8.90 -1.86
N ASP A 359 1.90 8.66 -2.97
CA ASP A 359 1.91 9.56 -4.12
C ASP A 359 0.69 9.32 -5.02
N LEU A 360 -0.18 10.32 -5.11
CA LEU A 360 -1.34 10.31 -6.00
C LEU A 360 -1.00 10.71 -7.46
N SER A 361 0.17 11.31 -7.70
CA SER A 361 0.61 11.74 -9.03
C SER A 361 1.11 10.56 -9.89
N ALA A 362 1.67 9.54 -9.25
CA ALA A 362 1.94 8.26 -9.88
C ALA A 362 0.60 7.57 -10.18
N GLY A 363 0.16 7.59 -11.45
CA GLY A 363 -1.05 6.92 -11.90
C GLY A 363 -1.14 5.50 -11.34
N ALA A 364 -2.34 5.10 -10.90
CA ALA A 364 -2.54 3.75 -10.41
C ALA A 364 -2.10 2.77 -11.51
N SER A 365 -1.15 1.88 -11.21
CA SER A 365 -0.83 0.77 -12.10
C SER A 365 -2.14 0.06 -12.40
N THR A 366 -2.57 0.09 -13.65
CA THR A 366 -3.83 -0.51 -14.07
C THR A 366 -3.87 -1.93 -13.53
N MET A 367 -4.83 -2.22 -12.65
CA MET A 367 -5.24 -3.59 -12.38
C MET A 367 -5.44 -4.22 -13.75
N GLY A 368 -4.60 -5.20 -14.11
CA GLY A 368 -4.62 -5.79 -15.43
C GLY A 368 -6.06 -6.16 -15.80
N ALA A 369 -6.47 -5.86 -17.03
CA ALA A 369 -7.84 -6.01 -17.56
C ALA A 369 -8.44 -7.44 -17.47
N ASN A 370 -7.74 -8.38 -16.83
CA ASN A 370 -8.08 -9.79 -16.70
C ASN A 370 -8.96 -10.14 -15.48
N LEU A 371 -9.48 -9.15 -14.75
CA LEU A 371 -10.41 -9.39 -13.63
C LEU A 371 -11.89 -9.31 -14.02
N LEU A 372 -12.22 -8.70 -15.16
CA LEU A 372 -13.60 -8.57 -15.64
C LEU A 372 -14.03 -9.70 -16.59
N GLU A 373 -13.10 -10.55 -17.04
CA GLU A 373 -13.40 -11.75 -17.85
C GLU A 373 -13.36 -13.03 -16.99
N ASP A 374 -14.13 -13.07 -15.90
CA ASP A 374 -14.32 -14.29 -15.12
C ASP A 374 -15.73 -14.87 -15.41
N PRO A 375 -15.87 -16.06 -16.03
CA PRO A 375 -17.16 -16.64 -16.42
C PRO A 375 -18.00 -17.17 -15.23
N LEU A 376 -17.70 -16.70 -14.01
CA LEU A 376 -18.38 -17.10 -12.76
C LEU A 376 -19.12 -15.96 -12.08
N ILE A 377 -19.22 -14.78 -12.70
CA ILE A 377 -20.15 -13.74 -12.26
C ILE A 377 -21.55 -14.15 -12.77
N PRO A 378 -22.51 -14.54 -11.89
CA PRO A 378 -23.87 -14.71 -12.35
C PRO A 378 -24.38 -13.36 -12.85
N ASP A 379 -24.88 -13.37 -14.08
CA ASP A 379 -25.51 -12.25 -14.77
C ASP A 379 -26.53 -11.59 -13.82
N LEU A 380 -26.14 -10.46 -13.23
CA LEU A 380 -27.07 -9.61 -12.46
C LEU A 380 -27.87 -8.85 -13.50
N GLY A 381 -28.88 -9.53 -14.04
CA GLY A 381 -29.91 -8.92 -14.87
C GLY A 381 -30.61 -7.79 -14.13
N ASP A 382 -30.98 -6.78 -14.92
CA ASP A 382 -31.64 -5.53 -14.57
C ASP A 382 -32.51 -5.59 -13.30
N PHE A 383 -32.14 -4.79 -12.31
CA PHE A 383 -33.01 -4.25 -11.27
C PHE A 383 -32.69 -2.78 -11.00
#